data_AF-A0A4Q8TJC2-F1
#
_entry.id   AF-A0A4Q8TJC2-F1
#
_cell.length_a   1.000
_cell.length_b   1.000
_cell.length_c   1.000
_cell.angle_alpha   90.00
_cell.angle_beta   90.00
_cell.angle_gamma   90.00
#
_symmetry.space_group_name_H-M   'P 1'
#
loop_
_entity.id
_entity.type
_entity.pdbx_description
1 polymer ?
#
loop_
_entity_poly.entity_id
_entity_poly.type
_entity_poly.pdbx_seq_one_letter_code
_entity_poly.pdbx_strand_id
1 'polypeptide(L)'
;MMTIVMWICGIMLGLATVACLIRVAKGPSILDRVLALDVMLLIISVALCLEMVFNRHTDYLLFVVVACTLGFIGSVTVSRYVSDQRNA
;
A
#
# COMPACT_ATOMS: atom_id res chain seq x y z
N MET A 1 -14.30 20.03 12.02
CA MET A 1 -13.70 18.77 12.55
C MET A 1 -13.20 17.88 11.41
N MET A 2 -14.08 17.43 10.52
CA MET A 2 -13.74 16.47 9.44
C MET A 2 -12.62 16.96 8.50
N THR A 3 -12.59 18.26 8.17
CA THR A 3 -11.52 18.85 7.34
C THR A 3 -10.15 18.76 7.98
N ILE A 4 -10.04 18.94 9.31
CA ILE A 4 -8.77 18.82 10.03
C ILE A 4 -8.27 17.38 10.00
N VAL A 5 -9.18 16.42 10.21
CA VAL A 5 -8.87 14.99 10.12
C VAL A 5 -8.34 14.64 8.73
N MET A 6 -8.99 15.13 7.67
CA MET A 6 -8.52 14.92 6.29
C MET A 6 -7.11 15.47 6.05
N TRP A 7 -6.80 16.66 6.57
CA TRP A 7 -5.44 17.22 6.47
C TRP A 7 -4.40 16.38 7.22
N ILE A 8 -4.72 15.93 8.43
CA ILE A 8 -3.81 15.06 9.21
C ILE A 8 -3.57 13.75 8.47
N CYS A 9 -4.64 13.07 8.03
CA CYS A 9 -4.53 11.82 7.29
C CYS A 9 -3.78 12.02 5.97
N GLY A 10 -4.02 13.10 5.24
CA GLY A 10 -3.31 13.42 3.99
C GLY A 10 -1.82 13.62 4.21
N ILE A 11 -1.42 14.34 5.26
CA ILE A 11 0.00 14.52 5.62
C ILE A 11 0.64 13.17 6.00
N MET A 12 -0.05 12.34 6.79
CA MET A 12 0.44 11.02 7.17
C MET A 12 0.63 10.10 5.96
N LEU A 13 -0.32 10.09 5.03
CA LEU A 13 -0.21 9.31 3.78
C LEU A 13 0.89 9.86 2.87
N GLY A 14 1.06 11.19 2.80
CA GLY A 14 2.17 11.81 2.08
C GLY A 14 3.53 11.36 2.62
N LEU A 15 3.71 11.41 3.95
CA LEU A 15 4.92 10.93 4.61
C LEU A 15 5.14 9.42 4.38
N ALA A 16 4.08 8.61 4.49
CA ALA A 16 4.14 7.18 4.22
C ALA A 16 4.55 6.90 2.76
N THR A 17 4.03 7.67 1.80
CA THR A 17 4.38 7.54 0.37
C THR A 17 5.85 7.83 0.14
N VAL A 18 6.37 8.92 0.71
CA VAL A 18 7.80 9.28 0.60
C VAL A 18 8.68 8.20 1.23
N ALA A 19 8.34 7.72 2.43
CA ALA A 19 9.08 6.65 3.10
C ALA A 19 9.08 5.35 2.25
N CYS A 20 7.94 5.02 1.66
CA CYS A 20 7.77 3.87 0.79
C CYS A 20 8.63 3.98 -0.48
N LEU A 21 8.60 5.13 -1.16
CA LEU A 21 9.44 5.40 -2.33
C LEU A 21 10.94 5.28 -2.02
N ILE A 22 11.37 5.79 -0.85
CA ILE A 22 12.76 5.64 -0.40
C ILE A 22 13.12 4.16 -0.24
N ARG A 23 12.21 3.36 0.35
CA ARG A 23 12.42 1.92 0.54
C ARG A 23 12.45 1.16 -0.79
N VAL A 24 11.59 1.52 -1.75
CA VAL A 24 11.60 0.93 -3.10
C VAL A 24 12.94 1.22 -3.80
N ALA A 25 13.45 2.45 -3.71
CA ALA A 25 14.68 2.85 -4.39
C ALA A 25 15.96 2.31 -3.72
N LYS A 26 16.04 2.36 -2.40
CA LYS A 26 17.25 1.99 -1.63
C LYS A 26 17.19 0.58 -1.05
N GLY A 27 16.13 -0.18 -1.31
CA GLY A 27 15.97 -1.54 -0.79
C GLY A 27 17.14 -2.45 -1.19
N PRO A 28 17.83 -3.10 -0.22
CA PRO A 28 18.99 -3.95 -0.47
C PRO A 28 18.60 -5.28 -1.13
N SER A 29 17.44 -5.83 -0.75
CA SER A 29 16.90 -7.07 -1.32
C SER A 29 15.76 -6.77 -2.31
N ILE A 30 15.64 -7.59 -3.36
CA ILE A 30 14.48 -7.56 -4.27
C ILE A 30 13.19 -7.77 -3.48
N LEU A 31 13.23 -8.63 -2.45
CA LEU A 31 12.12 -8.86 -1.52
C LEU A 31 11.63 -7.56 -0.86
N ASP A 32 12.56 -6.74 -0.35
CA ASP A 32 12.22 -5.49 0.31
C ASP A 32 11.55 -4.50 -0.65
N ARG A 33 11.98 -4.49 -1.92
CA ARG A 33 11.39 -3.64 -2.94
C ARG A 33 9.98 -4.09 -3.28
N VAL A 34 9.76 -5.40 -3.43
CA VAL A 34 8.43 -5.93 -3.74
C VAL A 34 7.46 -5.72 -2.57
N LEU A 35 7.89 -5.96 -1.33
CA LEU A 35 7.10 -5.64 -0.15
C LEU A 35 6.80 -4.14 -0.04
N ALA A 36 7.75 -3.27 -0.40
CA ALA A 36 7.50 -1.85 -0.42
C ALA A 36 6.44 -1.47 -1.47
N LEU A 37 6.47 -2.07 -2.66
CA LEU A 37 5.42 -1.86 -3.67
C LEU A 37 4.03 -2.31 -3.20
N ASP A 38 3.95 -3.42 -2.47
CA ASP A 38 2.71 -3.89 -1.84
C ASP A 38 2.16 -2.86 -0.83
N VAL A 39 3.03 -2.34 0.04
CA VAL A 39 2.67 -1.26 0.98
C VAL A 39 2.25 0.01 0.24
N MET A 40 2.87 0.33 -0.91
CA MET A 40 2.48 1.48 -1.73
C MET A 40 1.05 1.34 -2.26
N LEU A 41 0.68 0.14 -2.71
CA LEU A 41 -0.67 -0.18 -3.16
C LEU A 41 -1.69 -0.05 -2.01
N LEU A 42 -1.30 -0.42 -0.79
CA LEU A 42 -2.10 -0.21 0.41
C LEU A 42 -2.30 1.29 0.72
N ILE A 43 -1.25 2.11 0.62
CA ILE A 43 -1.33 3.57 0.82
C ILE A 43 -2.32 4.20 -0.17
N ILE A 44 -2.27 3.81 -1.45
CA ILE A 44 -3.22 4.28 -2.47
C ILE A 44 -4.65 3.88 -2.11
N SER A 45 -4.84 2.63 -1.66
CA SER A 45 -6.16 2.14 -1.25
C SER A 45 -6.75 2.93 -0.08
N VAL A 46 -5.93 3.30 0.91
CA VAL A 46 -6.36 4.14 2.04
C VAL A 46 -6.68 5.56 1.58
N ALA A 47 -5.94 6.11 0.61
CA ALA A 47 -6.25 7.43 0.05
C ALA A 47 -7.63 7.45 -0.63
N LEU A 48 -7.97 6.39 -1.38
CA LEU A 48 -9.31 6.21 -1.97
C LEU A 48 -10.38 6.06 -0.89
N CYS A 49 -10.10 5.36 0.21
CA CYS A 49 -11.03 5.29 1.34
C CYS A 49 -11.31 6.67 1.97
N LEU A 50 -10.29 7.52 2.13
CA LEU A 50 -10.48 8.88 2.64
C LEU A 50 -11.32 9.72 1.70
N GLU A 51 -11.09 9.59 0.39
CA GLU A 51 -11.85 10.28 -0.64
C GLU A 51 -13.33 9.85 -0.64
N MET A 52 -13.60 8.55 -0.53
CA MET A 52 -14.96 8.01 -0.38
C MET A 52 -15.67 8.54 0.88
N VAL A 53 -14.97 8.59 2.01
CA VAL A 53 -15.52 9.13 3.27
C VAL A 53 -15.83 10.62 3.15
N PHE A 54 -14.98 11.37 2.45
CA PHE A 54 -15.14 12.81 2.27
C PHE A 54 -16.29 13.15 1.32
N ASN A 55 -16.38 12.45 0.19
CA ASN A 55 -17.38 12.68 -0.85
C ASN A 55 -18.71 11.94 -0.59
N ARG A 56 -18.76 11.06 0.43
CA ARG A 56 -19.94 10.27 0.83
C ARG A 56 -20.47 9.35 -0.26
N HIS A 57 -19.58 8.70 -1.00
CA HIS A 57 -19.91 7.66 -1.97
C HIS A 57 -19.02 6.42 -1.76
N THR A 58 -19.38 5.31 -2.38
CA THR A 58 -18.64 4.02 -2.27
C THR A 58 -18.17 3.49 -3.62
N ASP A 59 -18.04 4.36 -4.63
CA ASP A 59 -17.74 3.97 -6.00
C ASP A 59 -16.39 3.22 -6.14
N TYR A 60 -15.40 3.56 -5.33
CA TYR A 60 -14.08 2.91 -5.34
C TYR A 60 -13.98 1.70 -4.41
N LEU A 61 -15.07 1.28 -3.76
CA LEU A 61 -15.03 0.18 -2.79
C LEU A 61 -14.56 -1.12 -3.44
N LEU A 62 -15.04 -1.42 -4.66
CA LEU A 62 -14.60 -2.60 -5.41
C LEU A 62 -13.11 -2.51 -5.77
N PHE A 63 -12.61 -1.33 -6.13
CA PHE A 63 -11.19 -1.13 -6.40
C PHE A 63 -10.33 -1.40 -5.17
N VAL A 64 -10.73 -0.90 -4.00
CA VAL A 64 -10.03 -1.14 -2.73
C VAL A 64 -10.01 -2.63 -2.39
N VAL A 65 -11.14 -3.34 -2.55
CA VAL A 65 -11.20 -4.79 -2.28
C VAL A 65 -10.28 -5.58 -3.21
N VAL A 66 -10.28 -5.26 -4.50
CA VAL A 66 -9.39 -5.89 -5.49
C VAL A 66 -7.93 -5.58 -5.15
N ALA A 67 -7.61 -4.32 -4.82
CA ALA A 67 -6.28 -3.91 -4.42
C ALA A 67 -5.79 -4.68 -3.18
N CYS A 68 -6.59 -4.79 -2.12
CA CYS A 68 -6.25 -5.57 -0.94
C CYS A 68 -6.01 -7.05 -1.25
N THR A 69 -6.82 -7.62 -2.16
CA THR A 69 -6.67 -9.02 -2.57
C THR A 69 -5.37 -9.22 -3.37
N LEU A 70 -5.08 -8.32 -4.30
CA LEU A 70 -3.84 -8.34 -5.09
C LEU A 70 -2.60 -8.18 -4.22
N GLY A 71 -2.64 -7.27 -3.25
CA GLY A 71 -1.54 -7.06 -2.31
C GLY A 71 -1.26 -8.30 -1.46
N PHE A 72 -2.31 -8.92 -0.92
CA PHE A 72 -2.20 -10.18 -0.20
C PHE A 72 -1.58 -11.31 -1.05
N ILE A 73 -2.09 -11.50 -2.28
CA ILE A 73 -1.56 -12.50 -3.22
C ILE A 73 -0.09 -12.22 -3.54
N GLY A 74 0.27 -10.95 -3.76
CA GLY A 74 1.64 -10.52 -4.00
C GLY A 74 2.58 -10.90 -2.86
N SER A 75 2.20 -10.58 -1.63
CA SER A 75 2.98 -10.89 -0.42
C SER A 75 3.16 -12.41 -0.21
N VAL A 76 2.10 -13.20 -0.40
CA VAL A 76 2.17 -14.67 -0.28
C VAL A 76 3.08 -15.28 -1.35
N THR A 77 2.94 -14.84 -2.60
CA THR A 77 3.75 -15.33 -3.73
C THR A 77 5.22 -15.11 -3.46
N VAL A 78 5.56 -13.89 -3.06
CA VAL A 78 6.93 -13.47 -2.77
C VAL A 78 7.54 -14.26 -1.60
N SER A 79 6.77 -14.51 -0.54
CA SER A 79 7.18 -15.33 0.60
C SER A 79 7.57 -16.76 0.18
N ARG A 80 6.83 -17.37 -0.76
CA ARG A 80 7.12 -18.73 -1.26
C ARG A 80 8.37 -18.78 -2.13
N TYR A 81 8.57 -17.79 -3.01
CA TYR A 81 9.76 -17.76 -3.87
C TYR A 81 11.06 -17.52 -3.09
N VAL A 82 11.01 -16.73 -2.01
CA VAL A 82 12.17 -16.50 -1.14
C VAL A 82 12.57 -17.74 -0.35
N SER A 83 11.60 -18.57 0.03
CA SER A 83 11.89 -19.82 0.75
C SER A 83 12.48 -20.90 -0.17
N ASP A 84 12.10 -20.91 -1.45
CA ASP A 84 12.62 -21.84 -2.46
C ASP A 84 14.12 -21.62 -2.77
N GLN A 85 14.56 -20.36 -2.87
CA GLN A 85 15.98 -20.03 -3.13
C GLN A 85 16.95 -20.34 -1.96
N ARG A 86 16.43 -20.65 -0.77
CA ARG A 86 17.28 -21.06 0.37
C ARG A 86 17.54 -22.57 0.40
N ASN A 87 16.80 -23.36 -0.38
CA ASN A 87 16.91 -24.81 -0.46
C ASN A 87 17.52 -25.32 -1.79
N ALA A 88 17.92 -24.42 -2.69
CA ALA A 88 18.67 -24.70 -3.91
C ALA A 88 20.13 -24.26 -3.75
#